data_AF-A0A6C0CJP9-F1
#
_entry.id   AF-A0A6C0CJP9-F1
#
_cell.length_a   1.000
_cell.length_b   1.000
_cell.length_c   1.000
_cell.angle_alpha   90.00
_cell.angle_beta   90.00
_cell.angle_gamma   90.00
#
_symmetry.space_group_name_H-M   'P 1'
#
loop_
_entity.id
_entity.type
_entity.pdbx_description
1 polymer ?
#
loop_
_entity_poly.entity_id
_entity_poly.type
_entity_poly.pdbx_seq_one_letter_code
_entity_poly.pdbx_strand_id
1 'polypeptide(L)' 'MKVYGFYSQKQFENITRNNSRKEPYIFWEKIDGTVVQITEVTRDIKNFHNNFSDYICLGELKKWSYNLKN' A
#
# COMPACT_ATOMS: atom_id res chain seq x y z
N MET A 1 12.25 -11.68 -5.21
CA MET A 1 11.79 -11.55 -3.81
C MET A 1 10.38 -10.97 -3.85
N LYS A 2 9.42 -11.54 -3.12
CA LYS A 2 8.00 -11.15 -3.20
C LYS A 2 7.73 -9.94 -2.31
N VAL A 3 6.85 -9.03 -2.76
CA VAL A 3 6.35 -7.89 -1.98
C VAL A 3 4.84 -8.02 -1.92
N TYR A 4 4.25 -7.79 -0.75
CA TYR A 4 2.80 -7.82 -0.56
C TYR A 4 2.29 -6.45 -0.14
N GLY A 5 1.14 -6.06 -0.67
CA GLY A 5 0.50 -4.78 -0.41
C GLY A 5 -0.69 -4.91 0.52
N PHE A 6 -0.89 -3.89 1.35
CA PHE A 6 -2.04 -3.77 2.22
C PHE A 6 -2.69 -2.41 2.08
N TYR A 7 -3.97 -2.36 2.38
CA TYR A 7 -4.73 -1.12 2.42
C TYR A 7 -5.58 -1.06 3.69
N SER A 8 -5.53 0.05 4.43
CA SER A 8 -6.45 0.40 5.51
C SER A 8 -6.98 1.81 5.26
N GLN A 9 -8.31 1.99 5.33
CA GLN A 9 -8.93 3.30 5.17
C GLN A 9 -8.50 4.23 6.31
N LYS A 10 -8.48 3.74 7.56
CA LYS A 10 -8.04 4.52 8.73
C LYS A 10 -6.58 4.95 8.61
N GLN A 11 -5.71 4.05 8.17
CA GLN A 11 -4.29 4.37 7.96
C GLN A 11 -4.14 5.42 6.86
N PHE A 12 -4.88 5.29 5.76
CA PHE A 12 -4.86 6.23 4.65
C PHE A 12 -5.33 7.64 5.08
N GLU A 13 -6.41 7.72 5.84
CA GLU A 13 -6.88 9.00 6.40
C GLU A 13 -5.83 9.64 7.33
N ASN A 14 -5.17 8.84 8.17
CA ASN A 14 -4.13 9.35 9.05
C ASN A 14 -2.91 9.88 8.26
N ILE A 15 -2.54 9.19 7.18
CA ILE A 15 -1.45 9.62 6.28
C ILE A 15 -1.82 10.93 5.59
N THR A 16 -3.05 11.03 5.05
CA THR A 16 -3.49 12.19 4.26
C THR A 16 -3.82 13.42 5.10
N ARG A 17 -4.26 13.26 6.36
CA ARG A 17 -4.49 14.39 7.28
C ARG A 17 -3.19 15.05 7.74
N ASN A 18 -2.07 14.34 7.72
CA ASN A 18 -0.80 14.85 8.22
C ASN A 18 0.05 15.43 7.07
N ASN A 19 -0.21 16.70 6.74
CA ASN A 19 0.47 17.46 5.67
C ASN A 19 2.00 17.62 5.84
N SER A 20 2.57 17.16 6.97
CA SER A 20 4.02 17.16 7.22
C SER A 20 4.74 15.96 6.60
N ARG A 21 4.02 14.90 6.24
CA ARG A 21 4.61 13.70 5.64
C ARG A 21 4.83 13.92 4.13
N LYS A 22 6.10 13.94 3.72
CA LYS A 22 6.53 13.71 2.32
C LYS A 22 6.33 12.22 1.99
N GLU A 23 5.10 11.74 1.93
CA GLU A 23 4.83 10.41 1.40
C GLU A 23 4.42 10.61 -0.06
N PRO A 24 5.31 10.37 -1.05
CA PRO A 24 5.02 10.75 -2.41
C PRO A 24 3.85 9.94 -2.98
N TYR A 25 3.85 8.59 -3.02
CA TYR A 25 2.78 7.85 -3.72
C TYR A 25 2.51 6.44 -3.17
N ILE A 26 1.22 6.11 -3.09
CA ILE A 26 0.62 4.91 -2.51
C ILE A 26 0.14 3.90 -3.57
N PHE A 27 0.66 3.98 -4.80
CA PHE A 27 0.19 3.14 -5.90
C PHE A 27 1.22 2.09 -6.31
N TRP A 28 0.74 0.87 -6.52
CA TRP A 28 1.54 -0.27 -6.95
C TRP A 28 0.82 -1.05 -8.04
N GLU A 29 1.59 -1.61 -8.98
CA GLU A 29 1.10 -2.57 -9.97
C GLU A 29 1.13 -3.97 -9.36
N LYS A 30 0.01 -4.69 -9.41
CA LYS A 30 -0.07 -6.12 -9.09
C LYS A 30 0.56 -6.97 -10.21
N ILE A 31 0.73 -8.27 -9.96
CA ILE A 31 1.23 -9.22 -10.96
C ILE A 31 0.34 -9.27 -12.22
N ASP A 32 -0.97 -9.10 -12.06
CA ASP A 32 -1.96 -9.07 -13.14
C ASP A 32 -1.99 -7.74 -13.95
N GLY A 33 -1.15 -6.77 -13.61
CA GLY A 33 -1.08 -5.46 -14.27
C GLY A 33 -2.06 -4.42 -13.73
N THR A 34 -2.96 -4.78 -12.80
CA THR A 34 -3.87 -3.83 -12.15
C THR A 34 -3.09 -2.92 -11.21
N VAL A 35 -3.36 -1.61 -11.25
CA VAL A 35 -2.81 -0.66 -10.29
C VAL A 35 -3.74 -0.57 -9.08
N VAL A 36 -3.18 -0.70 -7.87
CA VAL A 36 -3.90 -0.61 -6.60
C VAL A 36 -3.30 0.45 -5.70
N GLN A 37 -4.15 1.03 -4.85
CA GLN A 37 -3.74 1.91 -3.77
C GLN A 37 -3.42 1.08 -2.53
N ILE A 38 -2.33 1.38 -1.85
CA ILE A 38 -1.86 0.69 -0.65
C ILE A 38 -1.58 1.70 0.46
N THR A 39 -1.54 1.25 1.70
CA THR A 39 -1.05 2.03 2.84
C THR A 39 0.25 1.48 3.41
N GLU A 40 0.59 0.22 3.08
CA GLU A 40 1.77 -0.46 3.60
C GLU A 40 2.22 -1.61 2.68
N VAL A 41 3.52 -1.94 2.74
CA VAL A 41 4.10 -3.11 2.06
C VAL A 41 4.94 -3.94 3.01
N THR A 42 5.00 -5.25 2.75
CA THR A 42 5.95 -6.15 3.43
C THR A 42 6.65 -7.09 2.45
N ARG A 43 7.85 -7.52 2.81
CA ARG A 43 8.57 -8.62 2.17
C ARG A 43 8.47 -9.93 2.96
N ASP A 44 7.94 -9.87 4.17
CA ASP A 44 7.74 -11.02 5.07
C ASP A 44 6.27 -11.08 5.51
N ILE A 45 5.45 -11.72 4.69
CA ILE A 45 4.01 -11.85 4.92
C ILE A 45 3.69 -12.70 6.16
N LYS A 46 4.60 -13.62 6.55
CA LYS A 46 4.35 -14.58 7.65
C LYS A 46 4.47 -13.92 9.02
N ASN A 47 5.36 -12.94 9.14
CA ASN A 47 5.59 -12.19 10.38
C ASN A 47 5.03 -10.77 10.32
N PHE A 48 4.26 -10.43 9.27
CA PHE A 48 3.69 -9.10 9.14
C PHE A 48 2.55 -8.89 10.14
N HIS A 49 2.57 -7.74 10.81
CA HIS A 49 1.52 -7.28 11.69
C HIS A 49 1.09 -5.88 11.27
N ASN A 50 -0.22 -5.67 11.11
CA ASN A 50 -0.80 -4.35 10.89
C ASN A 50 -1.62 -3.95 12.12
N ASN A 51 -1.38 -2.74 12.62
CA ASN A 51 -2.06 -2.21 13.81
C ASN A 51 -3.51 -1.76 13.54
N PHE A 52 -3.90 -1.66 12.27
CA PHE A 52 -5.23 -1.21 11.86
C PHE A 52 -6.13 -2.42 11.61
N SER A 53 -7.28 -2.49 12.28
CA SER A 53 -8.20 -3.63 12.16
C SER A 53 -8.95 -3.71 10.82
N ASP A 54 -8.99 -2.61 10.05
CA ASP A 54 -9.64 -2.52 8.74
C ASP A 54 -8.69 -2.83 7.57
N TYR A 55 -7.48 -3.30 7.86
CA TYR A 55 -6.52 -3.63 6.81
C TYR A 55 -6.98 -4.81 5.96
N ILE A 56 -6.77 -4.70 4.65
CA ILE A 56 -6.97 -5.78 3.69
C ILE A 56 -5.65 -6.10 2.99
N CYS A 57 -5.39 -7.38 2.75
CA CYS A 57 -4.27 -7.82 1.93
C CYS A 57 -4.67 -7.76 0.45
N LEU A 58 -3.92 -7.00 -0.34
CA LEU A 58 -4.14 -6.83 -1.78
C LEU A 58 -3.31 -7.82 -2.62
N GLY A 59 -2.57 -8.69 -1.96
CA GLY A 59 -1.75 -9.73 -2.58
C GLY A 59 -0.38 -9.25 -3.02
N GLU A 60 0.22 -10.02 -3.92
CA GLU A 60 1.59 -9.81 -4.39
C GLU A 60 1.67 -8.64 -5.38
N LEU A 61 2.67 -7.78 -5.15
CA LEU A 61 2.95 -6.58 -5.92
C LEU A 61 4.18 -6.77 -6.81
N LYS A 62 4.13 -6.15 -7.98
CA LYS A 62 5.17 -6.23 -9.01
C LYS A 62 6.16 -5.06 -8.90
N LYS A 63 5.66 -3.83 -8.95
CA LYS A 63 6.49 -2.61 -8.91
C LYS A 63 5.68 -1.40 -8.43
N TRP A 64 6.41 -0.40 -7.93
CA TRP A 64 5.88 0.93 -7.66
C TRP A 64 5.28 1.52 -8.94
N SER A 65 4.12 2.16 -8.81
CA SER A 65 3.46 2.86 -9.90
C SER A 65 3.33 4.34 -9.58
N TYR A 66 3.83 5.20 -10.47
CA TYR A 66 3.74 6.65 -10.35
C TYR A 66 2.37 7.19 -10.80
N ASN A 67 1.28 6.48 -10.49
CA ASN A 67 -0.05 6.92 -10.90
C ASN A 67 -0.55 8.10 -10.04
N LEU A 68 -0.05 9.29 -10.39
CA LEU A 68 -0.80 10.53 -10.37
C LEU A 68 -0.82 11.06 -11.80
N LYS A 69 -1.92 10.82 -12.54
CA LYS A 69 -2.42 11.49 -13.77
C LYS A 69 -3.18 10.44 -14.61
N ASN A 70 -4.43 10.64 -15.01
CA ASN A 70 -5.14 11.89 -15.33
C ASN A 70 -6.40 12.08 -14.50
#